data_AF-A0AAD6LWY8-F1
#
_entry.id   AF-A0AAD6LWY8-F1
#
_cell.length_a   1.000
_cell.length_b   1.000
_cell.length_c   1.000
_cell.angle_alpha   90.00
_cell.angle_beta   90.00
_cell.angle_gamma   90.00
#
_symmetry.space_group_name_H-M   'P 1'
#
loop_
_entity.id
_entity.type
_entity.pdbx_description
1 polymer ?
#
loop_
_entity_poly.entity_id
_entity_poly.type
_entity_poly.pdbx_seq_one_letter_code
_entity_poly.pdbx_strand_id
1 'polypeptide(L)'
;MKEESMILKGNSLSLLNEFELILESDPLIDEVGFIHPSQFVTLNKEASSSLEHEDANFWSRDHKLAISTDVLLPLYKAVKDVFLHAISQYKRHENLSDASWDEGNLESEVMKHSKALLLLSCDFGTAWNFRKLIVSKKQHILIFLDELFLSALVLSYSPKSEQAWCHRRWVIKMIAGKCSTMQDIVGKESELVEKIAERSKMNYRAWNHRCWLVSYMTTEQVLHELKKSRNWAGLHVADNSCFHYRTRLMLRVREDHCHKLEDGTSDGNDEIYRIWQEELDWNEALIKCYVGREVHLTKRCPTGLRNSLLIHLP
;
A
#
# COMPACT_ATOMS: atom_id res chain seq x y z
N MET A 1 -0.69 43.29 10.44
CA MET A 1 0.47 42.56 9.85
C MET A 1 1.26 41.68 10.84
N LYS A 2 2.04 42.20 11.81
CA LYS A 2 2.80 41.33 12.74
C LYS A 2 1.91 40.56 13.72
N GLU A 3 0.85 41.20 14.23
CA GLU A 3 -0.08 40.63 15.19
C GLU A 3 -1.01 39.59 14.56
N GLU A 4 -1.59 39.88 13.39
CA GLU A 4 -2.33 38.91 12.56
C GLU A 4 -1.46 37.70 12.16
N SER A 5 -0.19 37.93 11.82
CA SER A 5 0.76 36.84 11.53
C SER A 5 1.05 35.97 12.75
N MET A 6 1.05 36.53 13.96
CA MET A 6 1.23 35.76 15.20
C MET A 6 -0.04 34.98 15.57
N ILE A 7 -1.22 35.57 15.40
CA ILE A 7 -2.52 34.91 15.64
C ILE A 7 -2.73 33.76 14.66
N LEU A 8 -2.47 33.96 13.36
CA LEU A 8 -2.55 32.90 12.35
C LEU A 8 -1.58 31.74 12.63
N LYS A 9 -0.38 32.05 13.14
CA LYS A 9 0.62 31.05 13.50
C LYS A 9 0.23 30.27 14.76
N GLY A 10 -0.35 30.95 15.76
CA GLY A 10 -0.91 30.33 16.96
C GLY A 10 -2.06 29.38 16.64
N ASN A 11 -2.99 29.80 15.77
CA ASN A 11 -4.12 28.98 15.34
C ASN A 11 -3.66 27.75 14.55
N SER A 12 -2.66 27.91 13.67
CA SER A 12 -2.11 26.79 12.89
C SER A 12 -1.39 25.75 13.76
N LEU A 13 -0.74 26.19 14.85
CA LEU A 13 -0.12 25.29 15.82
C LEU A 13 -1.17 24.55 16.67
N SER A 14 -2.26 25.22 17.04
CA SER A 14 -3.39 24.58 17.72
C SER A 14 -4.01 23.48 16.85
N LEU A 15 -4.26 23.77 15.58
CA LEU A 15 -4.78 22.81 14.59
C LEU A 15 -3.86 21.58 14.44
N LEU A 16 -2.54 21.82 14.41
CA LEU A 16 -1.55 20.76 14.36
C LEU A 16 -1.61 19.86 15.61
N ASN A 17 -1.63 20.47 16.81
CA ASN A 17 -1.66 19.72 18.06
C ASN A 17 -2.93 18.87 18.18
N GLU A 18 -4.08 19.41 17.77
CA GLU A 18 -5.33 18.67 17.73
C GLU A 18 -5.26 17.48 16.76
N PHE A 19 -4.76 17.71 15.54
CA PHE A 19 -4.56 16.66 14.55
C PHE A 19 -3.66 15.54 15.05
N GLU A 20 -2.51 15.88 15.65
CA GLU A 20 -1.58 14.90 16.20
C GLU A 20 -2.17 14.15 17.40
N LEU A 21 -2.92 14.84 18.26
CA LEU A 21 -3.64 14.22 19.37
C LEU A 21 -4.65 13.17 18.89
N ILE A 22 -5.38 13.45 17.80
CA ILE A 22 -6.30 12.48 17.19
C ILE A 22 -5.53 11.25 16.70
N LEU A 23 -4.40 11.45 16.01
CA LEU A 23 -3.56 10.36 15.48
C LEU A 23 -2.86 9.52 16.56
N GLU A 24 -2.64 10.10 17.74
CA GLU A 24 -2.09 9.42 18.93
C GLU A 24 -3.20 8.68 19.71
N SER A 25 -4.38 9.28 19.82
CA SER A 25 -5.51 8.73 20.57
C SER A 25 -6.17 7.53 19.86
N ASP A 26 -6.19 7.54 18.53
CA ASP A 26 -6.68 6.41 17.73
C ASP A 26 -5.56 5.88 16.80
N PRO A 27 -4.76 4.90 17.26
CA PRO A 27 -3.72 4.30 16.44
C PRO A 27 -4.28 3.35 15.36
N LEU A 28 -5.58 3.01 15.42
CA LEU A 28 -6.22 2.04 14.53
C LEU A 28 -6.86 2.67 13.31
N ILE A 29 -6.74 3.99 13.13
CA ILE A 29 -7.28 4.71 11.97
C ILE A 29 -6.88 4.00 10.66
N ASP A 30 -7.87 3.58 9.88
CA ASP A 30 -7.69 2.79 8.66
C ASP A 30 -8.11 3.52 7.36
N GLU A 31 -8.83 4.64 7.50
CA GLU A 31 -9.26 5.48 6.39
C GLU A 31 -9.16 6.97 6.72
N VAL A 32 -8.64 7.77 5.77
CA VAL A 32 -8.65 9.24 5.84
C VAL A 32 -9.46 9.83 4.69
N GLY A 33 -10.37 10.76 5.00
CA GLY A 33 -11.17 11.51 4.04
C GLY A 33 -10.90 13.01 4.09
N PHE A 34 -11.01 13.67 2.95
CA PHE A 34 -10.97 15.13 2.84
C PHE A 34 -12.35 15.63 2.46
N ILE A 35 -12.97 16.39 3.36
CA ILE A 35 -14.41 16.62 3.32
C ILE A 35 -14.69 18.12 3.44
N HIS A 36 -15.64 18.61 2.65
CA HIS A 36 -16.07 20.00 2.75
C HIS A 36 -16.83 20.22 4.08
N PRO A 37 -16.63 21.33 4.81
CA PRO A 37 -17.28 21.58 6.11
C PRO A 37 -18.79 21.32 6.13
N SER A 38 -19.50 21.62 5.03
CA SER A 38 -20.94 21.40 4.91
C SER A 38 -21.38 19.93 5.01
N GLN A 39 -20.47 18.97 4.81
CA GLN A 39 -20.75 17.53 4.83
C GLN A 39 -20.55 16.91 6.22
N PHE A 40 -19.92 17.61 7.18
CA PHE A 40 -19.77 17.13 8.56
C PHE A 40 -21.11 16.90 9.25
N VAL A 41 -22.10 17.73 8.95
CA VAL A 41 -23.47 17.60 9.47
C VAL A 41 -24.11 16.26 9.04
N THR A 42 -23.82 15.78 7.84
CA THR A 42 -24.33 14.49 7.35
C THR A 42 -23.67 13.32 8.09
N LEU A 43 -22.35 13.38 8.28
CA LEU A 43 -21.61 12.36 9.03
C LEU A 43 -22.09 12.26 10.49
N ASN A 44 -22.36 13.40 11.13
CA ASN A 44 -22.88 13.44 12.49
C ASN A 44 -24.30 12.88 12.61
N LYS A 45 -25.15 13.07 11.58
CA LYS A 45 -26.51 12.52 11.54
C LYS A 45 -26.54 11.00 11.39
N GLU A 46 -25.62 10.45 10.58
CA GLU A 46 -25.52 9.00 10.37
C GLU A 46 -24.97 8.27 11.62
N ALA A 47 -24.15 8.95 12.43
CA ALA A 47 -23.44 8.36 13.57
C ALA A 47 -24.25 8.22 14.89
N SER A 48 -25.58 8.40 14.86
CA SER A 48 -26.56 8.03 15.91
C SER A 48 -26.09 8.17 17.37
N SER A 49 -25.50 9.31 17.75
CA SER A 49 -25.18 9.64 19.15
C SER A 49 -24.93 11.13 19.36
N SER A 50 -25.64 11.68 20.33
CA SER A 50 -25.57 13.06 20.83
C SER A 50 -24.51 13.15 21.95
N LEU A 51 -23.28 13.53 21.61
CA LEU A 51 -22.19 13.99 22.51
C LEU A 51 -21.17 14.68 21.58
N GLU A 52 -21.22 16.02 21.46
CA GLU A 52 -20.50 17.02 22.27
C GLU A 52 -18.97 16.92 22.20
N HIS A 53 -18.43 17.14 21.00
CA HIS A 53 -17.35 18.10 20.73
C HIS A 53 -17.24 18.19 19.20
N GLU A 54 -18.02 19.11 18.63
CA GLU A 54 -17.99 19.44 17.21
C GLU A 54 -16.79 20.35 16.95
N ASP A 55 -15.63 19.78 16.67
CA ASP A 55 -14.59 20.56 16.01
C ASP A 55 -14.92 20.63 14.51
N ALA A 56 -15.13 21.85 13.99
CA ALA A 56 -15.46 22.07 12.58
C ALA A 56 -14.35 21.62 11.61
N ASN A 57 -13.20 21.24 12.17
CA ASN A 57 -11.96 20.98 11.45
C ASN A 57 -11.70 19.49 11.24
N PHE A 58 -12.04 18.65 12.23
CA PHE A 58 -11.75 17.21 12.22
C PHE A 58 -12.95 16.41 12.72
N TRP A 59 -13.12 15.22 12.14
CA TRP A 59 -14.10 14.24 12.60
C TRP A 59 -13.40 12.89 12.68
N SER A 60 -13.50 12.23 13.84
CA SER A 60 -12.87 10.93 14.07
C SER A 60 -13.84 9.99 14.77
N ARG A 61 -14.28 8.92 14.11
CA ARG A 61 -15.12 7.85 14.65
C ARG A 61 -14.90 6.55 13.89
N ASP A 62 -15.09 5.41 14.57
CA ASP A 62 -14.98 4.08 13.96
C ASP A 62 -13.68 3.87 13.17
N HIS A 63 -12.56 4.40 13.68
CA HIS A 63 -11.25 4.36 13.04
C HIS A 63 -11.17 5.07 11.67
N LYS A 64 -12.08 6.02 11.42
CA LYS A 64 -12.09 6.86 10.23
C LYS A 64 -11.87 8.31 10.62
N LEU A 65 -10.96 8.97 9.89
CA LEU A 65 -10.63 10.36 10.10
C LEU A 65 -11.04 11.20 8.89
N ALA A 66 -11.90 12.19 9.09
CA ALA A 66 -12.19 13.21 8.10
C ALA A 66 -11.54 14.54 8.49
N ILE A 67 -10.88 15.16 7.52
CA ILE A 67 -10.22 16.46 7.65
C ILE A 67 -10.96 17.48 6.78
N SER A 68 -11.33 18.60 7.39
CA SER A 68 -12.01 19.69 6.69
C SER A 68 -11.11 20.29 5.62
N THR A 69 -11.65 20.51 4.42
CA THR A 69 -10.90 21.13 3.32
C THR A 69 -10.41 22.55 3.66
N ASP A 70 -11.09 23.24 4.56
CA ASP A 70 -10.78 24.62 4.94
C ASP A 70 -9.48 24.72 5.74
N VAL A 71 -9.12 23.66 6.47
CA VAL A 71 -7.91 23.63 7.30
C VAL A 71 -6.71 22.98 6.62
N LEU A 72 -6.87 22.39 5.44
CA LEU A 72 -5.80 21.60 4.80
C LEU A 72 -4.53 22.42 4.55
N LEU A 73 -4.65 23.62 3.98
CA LEU A 73 -3.49 24.45 3.68
C LEU A 73 -2.78 24.96 4.94
N PRO A 74 -3.46 25.57 5.95
CA PRO A 74 -2.79 25.99 7.16
C PRO A 74 -2.20 24.83 7.96
N LEU A 75 -2.92 23.70 8.05
CA LEU A 75 -2.43 22.49 8.72
C LEU A 75 -1.19 21.92 8.01
N TYR A 76 -1.22 21.77 6.67
CA TYR A 76 -0.07 21.31 5.90
C TYR A 76 1.18 22.18 6.14
N LYS A 77 1.02 23.51 6.15
CA LYS A 77 2.12 24.43 6.42
C LYS A 77 2.69 24.22 7.82
N ALA A 78 1.84 24.14 8.84
CA ALA A 78 2.25 23.91 10.22
C ALA A 78 3.00 22.58 10.38
N VAL A 79 2.42 21.48 9.90
CA VAL A 79 3.02 20.14 9.94
C VAL A 79 4.37 20.13 9.22
N LYS A 80 4.46 20.75 8.03
CA LYS A 80 5.70 20.83 7.26
C LYS A 80 6.77 21.59 8.02
N ASP A 81 6.44 22.72 8.63
CA ASP A 81 7.39 23.54 9.37
C ASP A 81 7.95 22.79 10.58
N VAL A 82 7.10 22.13 11.38
CA VAL A 82 7.57 21.33 12.53
C VAL A 82 8.36 20.09 12.09
N PHE A 83 7.98 19.43 11.00
CA PHE A 83 8.73 18.32 10.45
C PHE A 83 10.13 18.76 9.99
N LEU A 84 10.22 19.88 9.24
CA LEU A 84 11.50 20.43 8.80
C LEU A 84 12.38 20.88 9.97
N HIS A 85 11.77 21.40 11.04
CA HIS A 85 12.47 21.73 12.27
C HIS A 85 13.02 20.47 12.95
N ALA A 86 12.20 19.43 13.14
CA ALA A 86 12.59 18.18 13.78
C ALA A 86 13.75 17.49 13.03
N ILE A 87 13.69 17.39 11.69
CA ILE A 87 14.80 16.81 10.92
C ILE A 87 16.09 17.63 11.02
N SER A 88 15.99 18.95 11.22
CA SER A 88 17.16 19.82 11.40
C SER A 88 17.82 19.59 12.75
N GLN A 89 17.04 19.32 13.80
CA GLN A 89 17.54 18.97 15.12
C GLN A 89 18.17 17.57 15.10
N TYR A 90 17.47 16.59 14.52
CA TYR A 90 17.96 15.24 14.35
C TYR A 90 19.31 15.20 13.61
N LYS A 91 19.43 15.89 12.46
CA LYS A 91 20.69 15.97 11.69
C LYS A 91 21.82 16.64 12.44
N ARG A 92 21.53 17.70 13.21
CA ARG A 92 22.54 18.36 14.03
C ARG A 92 23.08 17.41 15.09
N HIS A 93 22.21 16.63 15.72
CA HIS A 93 22.60 15.65 16.73
C HIS A 93 23.42 14.49 16.14
N GLU A 94 23.01 13.94 15.00
CA GLU A 94 23.73 12.85 14.32
C GLU A 94 25.17 13.25 13.96
N ASN A 95 25.41 14.52 13.62
CA ASN A 95 26.75 15.02 13.31
C ASN A 95 27.63 15.30 14.54
N LEU A 96 27.04 15.46 15.73
CA LEU A 96 27.77 15.90 16.94
C LEU A 96 28.29 14.74 17.80
N SER A 97 27.93 13.48 17.51
CA SER A 97 28.46 12.27 18.18
C SER A 97 28.37 12.28 19.71
N ASP A 98 27.54 13.14 20.32
CA ASP A 98 27.52 13.31 21.76
C ASP A 98 26.36 12.51 22.38
N ALA A 99 26.71 11.43 23.08
CA ALA A 99 25.79 10.40 23.55
C ALA A 99 24.93 10.80 24.77
N SER A 100 24.74 12.10 25.02
CA SER A 100 24.19 12.61 26.28
C SER A 100 22.80 13.23 26.21
N TRP A 101 22.20 13.33 25.02
CA TRP A 101 20.81 13.80 24.85
C TRP A 101 19.91 12.71 24.25
N ASP A 102 18.63 12.77 24.61
CA ASP A 102 17.59 11.79 24.33
C ASP A 102 17.35 11.58 22.82
N GLU A 103 18.20 10.78 22.17
CA GLU A 103 18.09 10.40 20.75
C GLU A 103 16.71 9.79 20.45
N GLY A 104 16.13 9.10 21.43
CA GLY A 104 14.78 8.54 21.34
C GLY A 104 13.70 9.60 21.18
N ASN A 105 13.82 10.74 21.87
CA ASN A 105 12.89 11.85 21.74
C ASN A 105 12.96 12.51 20.36
N LEU A 106 14.16 12.78 19.82
CA LEU A 106 14.31 13.38 18.49
C LEU A 106 13.78 12.47 17.37
N GLU A 107 14.04 11.17 17.45
CA GLU A 107 13.48 10.20 16.52
C GLU A 107 11.96 10.15 16.61
N SER A 108 11.41 10.15 17.82
CA SER A 108 9.96 10.17 18.06
C SER A 108 9.30 11.38 17.40
N GLU A 109 9.86 12.59 17.56
CA GLU A 109 9.33 13.81 16.94
C GLU A 109 9.37 13.75 15.40
N VAL A 110 10.46 13.25 14.82
CA VAL A 110 10.55 13.07 13.36
C VAL A 110 9.50 12.04 12.90
N MET A 111 9.29 10.96 13.63
CA MET A 111 8.31 9.92 13.30
C MET A 111 6.87 10.41 13.47
N LYS A 112 6.58 11.23 14.49
CA LYS A 112 5.29 11.86 14.74
C LYS A 112 4.92 12.85 13.62
N HIS A 113 5.75 13.86 13.39
CA HIS A 113 5.46 14.89 12.39
C HIS A 113 5.48 14.35 10.96
N SER A 114 6.32 13.33 10.67
CA SER A 114 6.29 12.69 9.35
C SER A 114 5.01 11.88 9.12
N LYS A 115 4.43 11.22 10.15
CA LYS A 115 3.12 10.55 10.06
C LYS A 115 2.06 11.58 9.66
N ALA A 116 1.96 12.67 10.43
CA ALA A 116 1.04 13.77 10.15
C ALA A 116 1.23 14.33 8.72
N LEU A 117 2.48 14.56 8.30
CA LEU A 117 2.78 15.15 7.00
C LEU A 117 2.37 14.23 5.84
N LEU A 118 2.61 12.93 5.98
CA LEU A 118 2.29 11.94 4.95
C LEU A 118 0.79 11.71 4.79
N LEU A 119 -0.02 11.98 5.81
CA LEU A 119 -1.49 11.96 5.68
C LEU A 119 -2.03 13.17 4.93
N LEU A 120 -1.29 14.29 4.87
CA LEU A 120 -1.67 15.48 4.11
C LEU A 120 -0.98 15.55 2.74
N SER A 121 0.18 14.94 2.61
CA SER A 121 1.03 14.97 1.42
C SER A 121 1.74 13.62 1.23
N CYS A 122 1.00 12.64 0.71
CA CYS A 122 1.46 11.26 0.53
C CYS A 122 2.77 11.09 -0.24
N ASP A 123 3.07 11.98 -1.19
CA ASP A 123 4.26 11.89 -2.03
C ASP A 123 5.45 12.72 -1.51
N PHE A 124 5.42 13.17 -0.25
CA PHE A 124 6.53 13.90 0.37
C PHE A 124 7.73 12.97 0.65
N GLY A 125 8.56 12.75 -0.38
CA GLY A 125 9.64 11.75 -0.36
C GLY A 125 10.66 11.91 0.77
N THR A 126 10.93 13.15 1.22
CA THR A 126 11.83 13.40 2.37
C THR A 126 11.28 12.77 3.64
N ALA A 127 9.97 12.83 3.89
CA ALA A 127 9.36 12.23 5.08
C ALA A 127 9.53 10.71 5.06
N TRP A 128 9.19 10.04 3.95
CA TRP A 128 9.43 8.60 3.79
C TRP A 128 10.89 8.21 4.00
N ASN A 129 11.84 9.00 3.48
CA ASN A 129 13.26 8.68 3.61
C ASN A 129 13.78 8.81 5.05
N PHE A 130 13.33 9.81 5.81
CA PHE A 130 13.67 9.90 7.23
C PHE A 130 13.06 8.77 8.05
N ARG A 131 11.83 8.36 7.74
CA ARG A 131 11.23 7.17 8.37
C ARG A 131 12.08 5.92 8.10
N LYS A 132 12.48 5.68 6.85
CA LYS A 132 13.39 4.56 6.51
C LYS A 132 14.71 4.64 7.29
N LEU A 133 15.30 5.83 7.39
CA LEU A 133 16.55 6.04 8.11
C LEU A 133 16.42 5.64 9.59
N ILE A 134 15.40 6.15 10.28
CA ILE A 134 15.16 5.90 11.70
C ILE A 134 14.77 4.43 11.93
N VAL A 135 13.78 3.92 11.20
CA VAL A 135 13.29 2.55 11.37
C VAL A 135 14.37 1.52 11.08
N SER A 136 15.27 1.76 10.12
CA SER A 136 16.40 0.85 9.84
C SER A 136 17.33 0.65 11.04
N LYS A 137 17.45 1.64 11.92
CA LYS A 137 18.25 1.55 13.14
C LYS A 137 17.58 0.69 14.20
N LYS A 138 16.25 0.57 14.16
CA LYS A 138 15.46 -0.19 15.13
C LYS A 138 15.26 -1.62 14.61
N GLN A 139 15.99 -2.59 15.14
CA GLN A 139 15.87 -4.01 14.74
C GLN A 139 14.58 -4.69 15.25
N HIS A 140 13.50 -3.94 15.43
CA HIS A 140 12.26 -4.41 16.05
C HIS A 140 11.14 -4.56 15.02
N ILE A 141 10.63 -5.78 14.86
CA ILE A 141 9.66 -6.13 13.81
C ILE A 141 8.36 -5.32 13.87
N LEU A 142 7.87 -4.97 15.08
CA LEU A 142 6.61 -4.24 15.23
C LEU A 142 6.65 -2.87 14.55
N ILE A 143 7.80 -2.20 14.58
CA ILE A 143 7.95 -0.88 13.94
C ILE A 143 7.79 -0.98 12.42
N PHE A 144 8.25 -2.07 11.82
CA PHE A 144 8.03 -2.33 10.39
C PHE A 144 6.55 -2.60 10.09
N LEU A 145 5.83 -3.27 10.99
CA LEU A 145 4.38 -3.46 10.84
C LEU A 145 3.64 -2.12 10.90
N ASP A 146 4.03 -1.22 11.81
CA ASP A 146 3.49 0.13 11.89
C ASP A 146 3.71 0.92 10.58
N GLU A 147 4.85 0.73 9.90
CA GLU A 147 5.08 1.31 8.57
C GLU A 147 4.18 0.71 7.48
N LEU A 148 3.82 -0.58 7.58
CA LEU A 148 2.81 -1.18 6.70
C LEU A 148 1.42 -0.61 7.00
N PHE A 149 1.07 -0.36 8.26
CA PHE A 149 -0.21 0.28 8.60
C PHE A 149 -0.27 1.72 8.06
N LEU A 150 0.77 2.53 8.31
CA LEU A 150 0.83 3.90 7.80
C LEU A 150 0.71 3.98 6.28
N SER A 151 1.46 3.14 5.56
CA SER A 151 1.39 3.13 4.10
C SER A 151 0.06 2.58 3.56
N ALA A 152 -0.61 1.67 4.28
CA ALA A 152 -1.97 1.22 3.94
C ALA A 152 -2.98 2.37 4.13
N LEU A 153 -2.86 3.12 5.24
CA LEU A 153 -3.67 4.30 5.50
C LEU A 153 -3.50 5.36 4.41
N VAL A 154 -2.26 5.61 3.96
CA VAL A 154 -2.01 6.51 2.83
C VAL A 154 -2.65 6.01 1.53
N LEU A 155 -2.60 4.70 1.27
CA LEU A 155 -3.20 4.10 0.09
C LEU A 155 -4.74 4.08 0.12
N SER A 156 -5.37 4.20 1.30
CA SER A 156 -6.83 4.28 1.44
C SER A 156 -7.40 5.48 0.68
N TYR A 157 -6.74 6.64 0.76
CA TYR A 157 -7.15 7.88 0.11
C TYR A 157 -6.35 8.20 -1.16
N SER A 158 -5.11 7.71 -1.28
CA SER A 158 -4.23 7.89 -2.45
C SER A 158 -3.75 6.55 -3.01
N PRO A 159 -4.65 5.75 -3.63
CA PRO A 159 -4.35 4.37 -4.05
C PRO A 159 -3.27 4.26 -5.14
N LYS A 160 -2.92 5.39 -5.79
CA LYS A 160 -1.91 5.49 -6.85
C LYS A 160 -0.62 6.18 -6.40
N SER A 161 -0.40 6.41 -5.11
CA SER A 161 0.86 6.97 -4.60
C SER A 161 2.03 6.00 -4.84
N GLU A 162 3.00 6.39 -5.65
CA GLU A 162 4.18 5.55 -5.90
C GLU A 162 5.10 5.50 -4.67
N GLN A 163 5.16 6.58 -3.88
CA GLN A 163 5.99 6.62 -2.68
C GLN A 163 5.50 5.61 -1.64
N ALA A 164 4.18 5.52 -1.43
CA ALA A 164 3.60 4.53 -0.53
C ALA A 164 3.91 3.10 -0.99
N TRP A 165 3.70 2.77 -2.27
CA TRP A 165 4.04 1.45 -2.81
C TRP A 165 5.55 1.13 -2.74
N CYS A 166 6.41 2.10 -3.01
CA CYS A 166 7.86 1.95 -2.84
C CYS A 166 8.24 1.67 -1.38
N HIS A 167 7.63 2.40 -0.44
CA HIS A 167 7.88 2.23 0.99
C HIS A 167 7.45 0.85 1.47
N ARG A 168 6.27 0.38 1.07
CA ARG A 168 5.80 -0.99 1.37
C ARG A 168 6.77 -2.06 0.90
N ARG A 169 7.25 -1.97 -0.35
CA ARG A 169 8.25 -2.90 -0.87
C ARG A 169 9.54 -2.88 -0.07
N TRP A 170 9.97 -1.69 0.38
CA TRP A 170 11.14 -1.55 1.25
C TRP A 170 10.90 -2.23 2.61
N VAL A 171 9.76 -2.00 3.25
CA VAL A 171 9.41 -2.62 4.54
C VAL A 171 9.43 -4.15 4.42
N ILE A 172 8.72 -4.71 3.43
CA ILE A 172 8.64 -6.16 3.20
C ILE A 172 10.04 -6.76 2.98
N LYS A 173 10.93 -6.07 2.24
CA LYS A 173 12.33 -6.50 2.09
C LYS A 173 13.10 -6.52 3.40
N MET A 174 12.86 -5.55 4.29
CA MET A 174 13.59 -5.45 5.56
C MET A 174 13.23 -6.55 6.55
N ILE A 175 11.97 -7.01 6.51
CA ILE A 175 11.44 -8.05 7.39
C ILE A 175 11.55 -9.47 6.80
N ALA A 176 11.74 -9.58 5.48
CA ALA A 176 11.96 -10.85 4.82
C ALA A 176 13.14 -11.60 5.45
N GLY A 177 12.92 -12.88 5.79
CA GLY A 177 13.91 -13.74 6.45
C GLY A 177 14.10 -13.48 7.96
N LYS A 178 13.49 -12.44 8.53
CA LYS A 178 13.55 -12.11 9.97
C LYS A 178 12.24 -12.34 10.72
N CYS A 179 11.14 -12.48 9.98
CA CYS A 179 9.80 -12.60 10.52
C CYS A 179 9.25 -14.02 10.29
N SER A 180 8.84 -14.70 11.36
CA SER A 180 8.22 -16.03 11.28
C SER A 180 6.84 -16.00 10.62
N THR A 181 6.10 -14.90 10.73
CA THR A 181 4.76 -14.69 10.14
C THR A 181 4.82 -14.09 8.73
N MET A 182 5.93 -14.29 8.00
CA MET A 182 6.12 -13.72 6.65
C MET A 182 4.98 -14.11 5.71
N GLN A 183 4.52 -15.35 5.77
CA GLN A 183 3.48 -15.84 4.86
C GLN A 183 2.12 -15.19 5.13
N ASP A 184 1.79 -14.91 6.39
CA ASP A 184 0.59 -14.18 6.77
C ASP A 184 0.64 -12.73 6.26
N ILE A 185 1.82 -12.09 6.36
CA ILE A 185 2.04 -10.73 5.85
C ILE A 185 1.87 -10.69 4.33
N VAL A 186 2.45 -11.66 3.61
CA VAL A 186 2.30 -11.79 2.15
C VAL A 186 0.84 -12.02 1.75
N GLY A 187 0.10 -12.86 2.49
CA GLY A 187 -1.33 -13.06 2.27
C GLY A 187 -2.13 -11.77 2.43
N LYS A 188 -1.94 -11.08 3.57
CA LYS A 188 -2.60 -9.78 3.85
C LYS A 188 -2.23 -8.70 2.84
N GLU A 189 -0.99 -8.69 2.34
CA GLU A 189 -0.55 -7.76 1.30
C GLU A 189 -1.27 -8.01 -0.03
N SER A 190 -1.44 -9.28 -0.41
CA SER A 190 -2.18 -9.66 -1.61
C SER A 190 -3.65 -9.23 -1.54
N GLU A 191 -4.28 -9.42 -0.38
CA GLU A 191 -5.65 -8.97 -0.11
C GLU A 191 -5.79 -7.44 -0.14
N LEU A 192 -4.81 -6.70 0.40
CA LEU A 192 -4.78 -5.25 0.33
C LEU A 192 -4.77 -4.77 -1.13
N VAL A 193 -3.90 -5.35 -1.97
CA VAL A 193 -3.84 -4.99 -3.39
C VAL A 193 -5.17 -5.24 -4.08
N GLU A 194 -5.81 -6.38 -3.80
CA GLU A 194 -7.12 -6.72 -4.35
C GLU A 194 -8.17 -5.65 -3.98
N LYS A 195 -8.30 -5.33 -2.68
CA LYS A 195 -9.22 -4.28 -2.19
C LYS A 195 -8.96 -2.92 -2.87
N ILE A 196 -7.69 -2.55 -3.05
CA ILE A 196 -7.33 -1.30 -3.73
C ILE A 196 -7.67 -1.35 -5.22
N ALA A 197 -7.46 -2.50 -5.88
CA ALA A 197 -7.79 -2.68 -7.29
C ALA A 197 -9.31 -2.61 -7.55
N GLU A 198 -10.14 -3.06 -6.59
CA GLU A 198 -11.61 -2.96 -6.69
C GLU A 198 -12.06 -1.51 -6.65
N ARG A 199 -11.51 -0.74 -5.70
CA ARG A 199 -11.86 0.66 -5.46
C ARG A 199 -11.27 1.60 -6.51
N SER A 200 -10.12 1.24 -7.09
CA SER A 200 -9.35 2.09 -8.03
C SER A 200 -9.13 1.39 -9.37
N LYS A 201 -10.04 1.68 -10.33
CA LYS A 201 -9.93 1.13 -11.68
C LYS A 201 -8.59 1.46 -12.34
N MET A 202 -8.05 0.48 -13.06
CA MET A 202 -6.79 0.58 -13.81
C MET A 202 -5.58 0.94 -12.92
N ASN A 203 -5.52 0.41 -11.70
CA ASN A 203 -4.39 0.64 -10.81
C ASN A 203 -3.20 -0.30 -11.12
N TYR A 204 -2.45 0.04 -12.17
CA TYR A 204 -1.24 -0.70 -12.54
C TYR A 204 -0.21 -0.76 -11.40
N ARG A 205 -0.12 0.25 -10.53
CA ARG A 205 0.85 0.28 -9.41
C ARG A 205 0.57 -0.83 -8.40
N ALA A 206 -0.70 -1.01 -8.05
CA ALA A 206 -1.14 -2.07 -7.15
C ALA A 206 -0.86 -3.46 -7.76
N TRP A 207 -1.26 -3.69 -9.02
CA TRP A 207 -0.97 -4.95 -9.71
C TRP A 207 0.53 -5.22 -9.85
N ASN A 208 1.33 -4.21 -10.18
CA ASN A 208 2.78 -4.34 -10.24
C ASN A 208 3.38 -4.69 -8.86
N HIS A 209 2.83 -4.14 -7.78
CA HIS A 209 3.21 -4.55 -6.42
C HIS A 209 2.87 -6.03 -6.17
N ARG A 210 1.67 -6.50 -6.55
CA ARG A 210 1.29 -7.93 -6.41
C ARG A 210 2.17 -8.86 -7.23
N CYS A 211 2.54 -8.47 -8.46
CA CYS A 211 3.51 -9.22 -9.29
C CYS A 211 4.87 -9.33 -8.61
N TRP A 212 5.36 -8.23 -8.02
CA TRP A 212 6.60 -8.21 -7.26
C TRP A 212 6.52 -9.11 -6.02
N LEU A 213 5.37 -9.11 -5.32
CA LEU A 213 5.14 -9.90 -4.12
C LEU A 213 5.24 -11.41 -4.35
N VAL A 214 5.00 -11.89 -5.58
CA VAL A 214 5.10 -13.32 -5.95
C VAL A 214 6.45 -13.95 -5.59
N SER A 215 7.54 -13.18 -5.56
CA SER A 215 8.85 -13.70 -5.15
C SER A 215 8.94 -14.09 -3.67
N TYR A 216 7.98 -13.66 -2.84
CA TYR A 216 7.91 -13.97 -1.40
C TYR A 216 6.87 -15.03 -1.07
N MET A 217 6.07 -15.47 -2.04
CA MET A 217 5.00 -16.45 -1.85
C MET A 217 5.56 -17.88 -1.84
N THR A 218 4.96 -18.75 -1.04
CA THR A 218 5.16 -20.20 -1.17
C THR A 218 4.49 -20.74 -2.43
N THR A 219 4.89 -21.93 -2.88
CA THR A 219 4.21 -22.61 -4.00
C THR A 219 2.70 -22.77 -3.74
N GLU A 220 2.30 -23.09 -2.50
CA GLU A 220 0.89 -23.22 -2.12
C GLU A 220 0.12 -21.91 -2.27
N GLN A 221 0.70 -20.79 -1.83
CA GLN A 221 0.10 -19.47 -2.00
C GLN A 221 0.00 -19.07 -3.47
N VAL A 222 1.01 -19.37 -4.28
CA VAL A 222 0.98 -19.10 -5.74
C VAL A 222 -0.16 -19.87 -6.40
N LEU A 223 -0.35 -21.15 -6.06
CA LEU A 223 -1.46 -21.96 -6.58
C LEU A 223 -2.83 -21.45 -6.10
N HIS A 224 -2.93 -21.01 -4.84
CA HIS A 224 -4.14 -20.38 -4.32
C HIS A 224 -4.48 -19.08 -5.06
N GLU A 225 -3.49 -18.20 -5.26
CA GLU A 225 -3.64 -16.95 -6.01
C GLU A 225 -4.04 -17.18 -7.47
N LEU A 226 -3.52 -18.23 -8.12
CA LEU A 226 -3.89 -18.59 -9.49
C LEU A 226 -5.38 -18.98 -9.59
N LYS A 227 -5.88 -19.75 -8.62
CA LYS A 227 -7.30 -20.11 -8.52
C LYS A 227 -8.15 -18.87 -8.22
N LYS A 228 -7.78 -18.09 -7.21
CA LYS A 228 -8.51 -16.90 -6.75
C LYS A 228 -8.64 -15.84 -7.85
N SER A 229 -7.53 -15.52 -8.51
CA SER A 229 -7.50 -14.50 -9.57
C SER A 229 -8.29 -14.89 -10.83
N ARG A 230 -8.68 -16.17 -10.98
CA ARG A 230 -9.50 -16.63 -12.11
C ARG A 230 -10.90 -16.01 -12.08
N ASN A 231 -11.49 -15.94 -10.89
CA ASN A 231 -12.80 -15.30 -10.68
C ASN A 231 -12.74 -13.81 -11.01
N TRP A 232 -11.69 -13.12 -10.54
CA TRP A 232 -11.47 -11.71 -10.85
C TRP A 232 -11.36 -11.46 -12.35
N ALA A 233 -10.49 -12.19 -13.03
CA ALA A 233 -10.25 -12.02 -14.46
C ALA A 233 -11.47 -12.38 -15.32
N GLY A 234 -12.28 -13.35 -14.89
CA GLY A 234 -13.56 -13.68 -15.54
C GLY A 234 -14.59 -12.55 -15.46
N LEU A 235 -14.62 -11.79 -14.36
CA LEU A 235 -15.47 -10.61 -14.20
C LEU A 235 -14.87 -9.37 -14.88
N HIS A 236 -13.54 -9.27 -14.93
CA HIS A 236 -12.79 -8.11 -15.40
C HIS A 236 -11.93 -8.44 -16.63
N VAL A 237 -12.56 -8.96 -17.70
CA VAL A 237 -11.85 -9.43 -18.90
C VAL A 237 -11.00 -8.36 -19.60
N ALA A 238 -11.30 -7.08 -19.40
CA ALA A 238 -10.51 -5.97 -19.94
C ALA A 238 -9.32 -5.56 -19.03
N ASP A 239 -9.18 -6.11 -17.83
CA ASP A 239 -8.08 -5.80 -16.92
C ASP A 239 -6.82 -6.59 -17.29
N ASN A 240 -6.07 -6.05 -18.26
CA ASN A 240 -4.79 -6.61 -18.70
C ASN A 240 -3.76 -6.73 -17.54
N SER A 241 -3.89 -5.93 -16.48
CA SER A 241 -2.97 -6.01 -15.33
C SER A 241 -3.19 -7.30 -14.54
N CYS A 242 -4.45 -7.75 -14.43
CA CYS A 242 -4.79 -9.03 -13.81
C CYS A 242 -4.22 -10.21 -14.63
N PHE A 243 -4.38 -10.22 -15.95
CA PHE A 243 -3.79 -11.25 -16.81
C PHE A 243 -2.27 -11.26 -16.74
N HIS A 244 -1.62 -10.09 -16.66
CA HIS A 244 -0.19 -10.01 -16.43
C HIS A 244 0.24 -10.65 -15.10
N TYR A 245 -0.53 -10.41 -14.03
CA TYR A 245 -0.32 -11.06 -12.73
C TYR A 245 -0.45 -12.59 -12.82
N ARG A 246 -1.48 -13.09 -13.52
CA ARG A 246 -1.65 -14.54 -13.78
C ARG A 246 -0.45 -15.13 -14.51
N THR A 247 0.05 -14.45 -15.55
CA THR A 247 1.28 -14.89 -16.24
C THR A 247 2.46 -14.97 -15.27
N ARG A 248 2.62 -14.00 -14.36
CA ARG A 248 3.71 -14.05 -13.37
C ARG A 248 3.57 -15.24 -12.41
N LEU A 249 2.35 -15.57 -11.97
CA LEU A 249 2.08 -16.76 -11.15
C LEU A 249 2.45 -18.05 -11.88
N MET A 250 2.02 -18.19 -13.14
CA MET A 250 2.35 -19.35 -13.98
C MET A 250 3.86 -19.54 -14.18
N LEU A 251 4.59 -18.43 -14.38
CA LEU A 251 6.06 -18.47 -14.45
C LEU A 251 6.68 -18.92 -13.13
N ARG A 252 6.15 -18.46 -11.99
CA ARG A 252 6.63 -18.87 -10.66
C ARG A 252 6.40 -20.36 -10.39
N VAL A 253 5.24 -20.91 -10.78
CA VAL A 253 4.97 -22.36 -10.69
C VAL A 253 6.00 -23.17 -11.46
N ARG A 254 6.38 -22.70 -12.67
CA ARG A 254 7.42 -23.34 -13.48
C ARG A 254 8.81 -23.23 -12.86
N GLU A 255 9.16 -22.06 -12.32
CA GLU A 255 10.44 -21.84 -11.62
C GLU A 255 10.59 -22.80 -10.43
N ASP A 256 9.56 -22.91 -9.58
CA ASP A 256 9.56 -23.82 -8.42
C ASP A 256 9.76 -25.29 -8.80
N HIS A 257 9.28 -25.69 -9.96
CA HIS A 257 9.40 -27.06 -10.43
C HIS A 257 10.77 -27.38 -11.02
N CYS A 258 11.35 -26.45 -11.78
CA CYS A 258 12.71 -26.61 -12.29
C CYS A 258 13.69 -26.90 -11.15
N HIS A 259 13.54 -26.22 -10.01
CA HIS A 259 14.33 -26.47 -8.81
C HIS A 259 14.09 -27.86 -8.19
N LYS A 260 12.84 -28.36 -8.18
CA LYS A 260 12.52 -29.69 -7.63
C LYS A 260 13.04 -30.86 -8.48
N LEU A 261 13.17 -30.66 -9.79
CA LEU A 261 13.75 -31.64 -10.71
C LEU A 261 15.27 -31.78 -10.51
N GLU A 262 15.97 -30.68 -10.23
CA GLU A 262 17.39 -30.70 -9.87
C GLU A 262 17.64 -31.49 -8.56
N ASP A 263 16.68 -31.46 -7.63
CA ASP A 263 16.70 -32.22 -6.36
C ASP A 263 16.20 -33.68 -6.48
N GLY A 264 15.89 -34.18 -7.68
CA GLY A 264 15.68 -35.62 -7.95
C GLY A 264 14.26 -36.19 -7.75
N THR A 265 13.22 -35.35 -7.70
CA THR A 265 11.81 -35.82 -7.59
C THR A 265 11.08 -35.79 -8.95
N SER A 266 10.65 -36.96 -9.46
CA SER A 266 10.15 -37.14 -10.85
C SER A 266 8.62 -36.97 -11.03
N ASP A 267 7.83 -36.89 -9.95
CA ASP A 267 6.35 -36.99 -10.02
C ASP A 267 5.63 -35.68 -10.38
N GLY A 268 6.32 -34.53 -10.35
CA GLY A 268 5.69 -33.20 -10.48
C GLY A 268 5.43 -32.71 -11.91
N ASN A 269 5.83 -33.44 -12.96
CA ASN A 269 5.70 -32.97 -14.34
C ASN A 269 4.24 -32.93 -14.80
N ASP A 270 3.49 -34.01 -14.58
CA ASP A 270 2.12 -34.16 -15.09
C ASP A 270 1.16 -33.13 -14.50
N GLU A 271 1.33 -32.78 -13.22
CA GLU A 271 0.51 -31.76 -12.55
C GLU A 271 0.70 -30.37 -13.17
N ILE A 272 1.92 -30.01 -13.55
CA ILE A 272 2.20 -28.70 -14.14
C ILE A 272 1.67 -28.61 -15.56
N TYR A 273 1.91 -29.65 -16.37
CA TYR A 273 1.31 -29.71 -17.71
C TYR A 273 -0.20 -29.57 -17.63
N ARG A 274 -0.85 -30.22 -16.65
CA ARG A 274 -2.28 -30.06 -16.40
C ARG A 274 -2.67 -28.61 -16.06
N ILE A 275 -1.96 -27.95 -15.14
CA ILE A 275 -2.24 -26.55 -14.76
C ILE A 275 -2.09 -25.61 -15.99
N TRP A 276 -1.05 -25.80 -16.80
CA TRP A 276 -0.86 -25.01 -18.02
C TRP A 276 -1.95 -25.27 -19.06
N GLN A 277 -2.35 -26.53 -19.25
CA GLN A 277 -3.43 -26.87 -20.16
C GLN A 277 -4.75 -26.25 -19.73
N GLU A 278 -5.11 -26.37 -18.44
CA GLU A 278 -6.32 -25.76 -17.88
C GLU A 278 -6.34 -24.23 -18.04
N GLU A 279 -5.18 -23.57 -17.96
CA GLU A 279 -5.07 -22.12 -18.17
C GLU A 279 -5.28 -21.74 -19.64
N LEU A 280 -4.71 -22.51 -20.58
CA LEU A 280 -4.86 -22.29 -22.01
C LEU A 280 -6.30 -22.51 -22.47
N ASP A 281 -6.92 -23.62 -22.06
CA ASP A 281 -8.31 -23.95 -22.41
C ASP A 281 -9.28 -22.86 -21.94
N TRP A 282 -9.02 -22.30 -20.76
CA TRP A 282 -9.83 -21.22 -20.23
C TRP A 282 -9.60 -19.88 -20.91
N ASN A 283 -8.37 -19.55 -21.27
CA ASN A 283 -8.08 -18.38 -22.08
C ASN A 283 -8.76 -18.48 -23.46
N GLU A 284 -8.76 -19.67 -24.07
CA GLU A 284 -9.49 -19.92 -25.31
C GLU A 284 -11.00 -19.72 -25.13
N ALA A 285 -11.58 -20.25 -24.06
CA ALA A 285 -12.99 -20.04 -23.74
C ALA A 285 -13.33 -18.55 -23.57
N LEU A 286 -12.48 -17.79 -22.88
CA LEU A 286 -12.66 -16.34 -22.72
C LEU A 286 -12.59 -15.60 -24.07
N ILE A 287 -11.63 -15.94 -24.93
CA ILE A 287 -11.50 -15.32 -26.26
C ILE A 287 -12.78 -15.57 -27.08
N LYS A 288 -13.29 -16.80 -27.05
CA LYS A 288 -14.55 -17.18 -27.74
C LYS A 288 -15.77 -16.45 -27.19
N CYS A 289 -15.85 -16.26 -25.87
CA CYS A 289 -16.97 -15.56 -25.23
C CYS A 289 -16.91 -14.03 -25.40
N TYR A 290 -15.71 -13.45 -25.56
CA TYR A 290 -15.49 -11.99 -25.58
C TYR A 290 -14.76 -11.54 -26.86
N VAL A 291 -15.37 -11.82 -28.02
CA VAL A 291 -14.87 -11.46 -29.36
C VAL A 291 -14.58 -9.95 -29.46
N GLY A 292 -13.43 -9.58 -30.03
CA GLY A 292 -12.99 -8.19 -30.17
C GLY A 292 -12.25 -7.60 -28.95
N ARG A 293 -12.06 -8.38 -27.88
CA ARG A 293 -11.18 -8.02 -26.75
C ARG A 293 -9.85 -8.77 -26.73
N GLU A 294 -9.49 -9.42 -27.84
CA GLU A 294 -8.31 -10.29 -27.96
C GLU A 294 -6.99 -9.63 -27.51
N VAL A 295 -6.83 -8.31 -27.70
CA VAL A 295 -5.62 -7.56 -27.30
C VAL A 295 -5.38 -7.60 -25.78
N HIS A 296 -6.43 -7.81 -24.98
CA HIS A 296 -6.35 -7.96 -23.52
C HIS A 296 -5.94 -9.37 -23.08
N LEU A 297 -6.11 -10.37 -23.95
CA LEU A 297 -5.88 -11.79 -23.66
C LEU A 297 -4.58 -12.32 -24.31
N THR A 298 -4.11 -11.69 -25.38
CA THR A 298 -2.98 -12.19 -26.21
C THR A 298 -1.60 -11.68 -25.82
N LYS A 299 -1.48 -10.72 -24.91
CA LYS A 299 -0.18 -10.15 -24.53
C LYS A 299 0.56 -11.02 -23.51
N ARG A 300 1.32 -11.98 -24.07
CA ARG A 300 2.50 -12.71 -23.51
C ARG A 300 2.31 -14.20 -23.25
N CYS A 301 1.87 -14.92 -24.29
CA CYS A 301 2.34 -16.30 -24.46
C CYS A 301 3.87 -16.28 -24.67
N PRO A 302 4.68 -17.03 -23.89
CA PRO A 302 6.10 -17.19 -24.14
C PRO A 302 6.33 -17.69 -25.57
N THR A 303 7.35 -17.16 -26.23
CA THR A 303 7.64 -17.31 -27.67
C THR A 303 7.79 -18.75 -28.17
N GLY A 304 7.80 -19.75 -27.29
CA GLY A 304 7.87 -21.18 -27.64
C GLY A 304 6.53 -21.86 -28.01
N LEU A 305 5.38 -21.22 -27.75
CA LEU A 305 4.05 -21.83 -28.00
C LEU A 305 3.20 -21.07 -29.02
N ARG A 306 3.77 -20.05 -29.69
CA ARG A 306 3.05 -19.23 -30.68
C ARG A 306 2.53 -20.03 -31.88
N ASN A 307 3.08 -21.20 -32.17
CA ASN A 307 2.76 -21.93 -33.40
C ASN A 307 1.54 -22.86 -33.28
N SER A 308 0.99 -23.13 -32.09
CA SER A 308 -0.19 -24.02 -31.96
C SER A 308 -1.52 -23.28 -31.93
N LEU A 309 -1.56 -22.02 -31.46
CA LEU A 309 -2.80 -21.24 -31.34
C LEU A 309 -3.16 -20.43 -32.60
N LEU A 310 -2.24 -20.27 -33.56
CA LEU A 310 -2.47 -19.49 -34.79
C LEU A 310 -2.87 -20.33 -36.00
N ILE A 311 -2.97 -21.66 -35.88
CA ILE A 311 -3.27 -22.55 -37.02
C ILE A 311 -4.78 -22.82 -37.20
N HIS A 312 -5.64 -22.39 -36.25
CA HIS A 312 -7.07 -22.76 -36.28
C HIS A 312 -8.07 -21.61 -36.08
N LEU A 313 -7.69 -20.37 -36.39
CA LEU A 313 -8.68 -19.30 -36.59
C LEU A 313 -9.01 -19.23 -38.09
N PRO A 314 -10.30 -19.30 -38.49
CA PRO A 314 -10.72 -19.17 -39.89
C PRO A 314 -10.43 -17.79 -40.48
#